data_AF-A0A7X8WUV2-F1
#
_entry.id   AF-A0A7X8WUV2-F1
#
_cell.length_a   1.000
_cell.length_b   1.000
_cell.length_c   1.000
_cell.angle_alpha   90.00
_cell.angle_beta   90.00
_cell.angle_gamma   90.00
#
_symmetry.space_group_name_H-M   'P 1'
#
loop_
_entity.id
_entity.type
_entity.pdbx_description
1 polymer ?
#
loop_
_entity_poly.entity_id
_entity_poly.type
_entity_poly.pdbx_seq_one_letter_code
_entity_poly.pdbx_strand_id
1 'polypeptide(L)'
;DQLQYLAGTPMSEVNDKAMLGTALAHVAGGVPNMSVTCEKRSAFAMGELIYFFERACALSCLMDAVNPFNQPGVEAYKSNMFALLGKPGHEKRRAELESLLAERQRR
;
A
#
# COMPACT_ATOMS: atom_id res chain seq x y z
N ASP A 1 -29.01 4.09 -24.54
CA ASP A 1 -27.72 4.32 -23.84
C ASP A 1 -26.69 5.10 -24.67
N GLN A 2 -26.92 5.32 -25.98
CA GLN A 2 -26.02 6.10 -26.87
C GLN A 2 -24.64 5.45 -27.10
N LEU A 3 -24.50 4.14 -26.88
CA LEU A 3 -23.22 3.42 -27.00
C LEU A 3 -23.00 2.72 -28.36
N GLN A 4 -23.85 2.98 -29.36
CA GLN A 4 -23.79 2.32 -30.67
C GLN A 4 -22.45 2.52 -31.39
N TYR A 5 -21.73 3.62 -31.11
CA TYR A 5 -20.41 3.89 -31.67
C TYR A 5 -19.31 2.92 -31.18
N LEU A 6 -19.58 2.17 -30.10
CA LEU A 6 -18.72 1.11 -29.59
C LEU A 6 -19.08 -0.27 -30.17
N ALA A 7 -20.08 -0.35 -31.06
CA ALA A 7 -20.51 -1.62 -31.64
C ALA A 7 -19.37 -2.26 -32.44
N GLY A 8 -19.01 -3.49 -32.08
CA GLY A 8 -17.89 -4.22 -32.68
C GLY A 8 -16.52 -3.94 -32.06
N THR A 9 -16.42 -2.97 -31.15
CA THR A 9 -15.17 -2.69 -30.41
C THR A 9 -15.00 -3.68 -29.26
N PRO A 10 -13.85 -4.38 -29.16
CA PRO A 10 -13.55 -5.24 -28.01
C PRO A 10 -13.48 -4.43 -26.71
N MET A 11 -13.96 -5.00 -25.61
CA MET A 11 -13.89 -4.33 -24.30
C MET A 11 -12.45 -4.02 -23.85
N SER A 12 -11.46 -4.82 -24.27
CA SER A 12 -10.04 -4.54 -24.02
C SER A 12 -9.62 -3.20 -24.65
N GLU A 13 -10.07 -2.92 -25.86
CA GLU A 13 -9.76 -1.67 -26.55
C GLU A 13 -10.44 -0.49 -25.85
N VAL A 14 -11.70 -0.63 -25.44
CA VAL A 14 -12.40 0.40 -24.65
C VAL A 14 -11.64 0.69 -23.35
N ASN A 15 -11.17 -0.35 -22.66
CA ASN A 15 -10.40 -0.23 -21.44
C ASN A 15 -9.03 0.45 -21.66
N ASP A 16 -8.35 0.14 -22.76
CA ASP A 16 -7.07 0.78 -23.12
C ASP A 16 -7.26 2.27 -23.41
N LYS A 17 -8.34 2.65 -24.12
CA LYS A 17 -8.69 4.06 -24.33
C LYS A 17 -9.04 4.76 -23.02
N ALA A 18 -9.76 4.09 -22.12
CA ALA A 18 -10.06 4.64 -20.80
C ALA A 18 -8.79 4.90 -19.97
N MET A 19 -7.84 3.95 -19.97
CA MET A 19 -6.54 4.11 -19.32
C MET A 19 -5.78 5.32 -19.88
N LEU A 20 -5.65 5.43 -21.21
CA LEU A 20 -4.94 6.53 -21.87
C LEU A 20 -5.60 7.89 -21.62
N GLY A 21 -6.93 7.97 -21.75
CA GLY A 21 -7.69 9.18 -21.50
C GLY A 21 -7.54 9.66 -20.05
N THR A 22 -7.59 8.73 -19.10
CA THR A 22 -7.39 9.02 -17.66
C THR A 22 -5.96 9.52 -17.40
N ALA A 23 -4.96 8.84 -17.98
CA ALA A 23 -3.56 9.22 -17.79
C ALA A 23 -3.28 10.65 -18.30
N LEU A 24 -3.82 11.02 -19.47
CA LEU A 24 -3.70 12.36 -20.03
C LEU A 24 -4.42 13.40 -19.17
N ALA A 25 -5.63 13.10 -18.70
CA ALA A 25 -6.39 14.01 -17.83
C ALA A 25 -5.66 14.27 -16.50
N HIS A 26 -5.10 13.23 -15.87
CA HIS A 26 -4.31 13.37 -14.64
C HIS A 26 -3.04 14.21 -14.86
N VAL A 27 -2.30 13.97 -15.96
CA VAL A 27 -1.11 14.77 -16.29
C VAL A 27 -1.48 16.23 -16.53
N ALA A 28 -2.57 16.50 -17.25
CA ALA A 28 -3.08 17.86 -17.46
C ALA A 28 -3.50 18.53 -16.13
N GLY A 29 -3.99 17.74 -15.16
CA GLY A 29 -4.29 18.19 -13.80
C GLY A 29 -3.08 18.37 -12.89
N GLY A 30 -1.85 18.17 -13.39
CA GLY A 30 -0.62 18.34 -12.62
C GLY A 30 -0.21 17.12 -11.78
N VAL A 31 -0.80 15.95 -12.02
CA VAL A 31 -0.46 14.69 -11.32
C VAL A 31 0.54 13.90 -12.18
N PRO A 32 1.78 13.67 -11.70
CA PRO A 32 2.74 12.81 -12.39
C PRO A 32 2.23 11.37 -12.51
N ASN A 33 2.45 10.74 -13.66
CA ASN A 33 2.04 9.36 -13.94
C ASN A 33 3.23 8.49 -14.34
N MET A 34 3.17 7.22 -13.95
CA MET A 34 4.07 6.15 -14.40
C MET A 34 3.25 4.92 -14.77
N SER A 35 3.73 4.14 -15.75
CA SER A 35 3.15 2.86 -16.13
C SER A 35 4.18 1.75 -15.99
N VAL A 36 3.79 0.64 -15.37
CA VAL A 36 4.55 -0.62 -15.35
C VAL A 36 3.74 -1.63 -16.13
N THR A 37 4.31 -2.14 -17.22
CA THR A 37 3.61 -3.02 -18.16
C THR A 37 4.30 -4.38 -18.24
N CYS A 38 3.51 -5.45 -18.26
CA CYS A 38 3.96 -6.81 -18.50
C CYS A 38 3.24 -7.39 -19.72
N GLU A 39 3.89 -8.24 -20.52
CA GLU A 39 3.33 -8.75 -21.78
C GLU A 39 2.05 -9.59 -21.58
N LYS A 40 2.02 -10.43 -20.54
CA LYS A 40 0.93 -11.38 -20.32
C LYS A 40 0.73 -11.72 -18.85
N ARG A 41 -0.50 -12.06 -18.49
CA ARG A 41 -0.84 -12.61 -17.17
C ARG A 41 -0.36 -14.06 -17.09
N SER A 42 0.82 -14.26 -16.51
CA SER A 42 1.45 -15.57 -16.35
C SER A 42 2.25 -15.63 -15.05
N ALA A 43 2.53 -16.84 -14.56
CA ALA A 43 3.39 -17.03 -13.38
C ALA A 43 4.79 -16.42 -13.60
N PHE A 44 5.32 -16.50 -14.83
CA PHE A 44 6.62 -15.90 -15.17
C PHE A 44 6.60 -14.38 -15.02
N ALA A 45 5.65 -13.70 -15.69
CA ALA A 45 5.49 -12.25 -15.59
C ALA A 45 5.17 -11.78 -14.16
N MET A 46 4.43 -12.59 -13.38
CA MET A 46 4.21 -12.32 -11.97
C MET A 46 5.51 -12.35 -11.17
N GLY A 47 6.38 -13.35 -11.41
CA GLY A 47 7.70 -13.42 -10.79
C GLY A 47 8.58 -12.21 -11.14
N GLU A 48 8.56 -11.78 -12.39
CA GLU A 48 9.26 -10.56 -12.83
C GLU A 48 8.77 -9.32 -12.08
N LEU A 49 7.45 -9.14 -11.95
CA LEU A 49 6.86 -8.00 -11.24
C LEU A 49 7.17 -8.03 -9.75
N ILE A 50 7.09 -9.20 -9.10
CA ILE A 50 7.44 -9.36 -7.68
C ILE A 50 8.88 -8.91 -7.45
N TYR A 51 9.83 -9.49 -8.20
CA TYR A 51 11.25 -9.18 -8.01
C TYR A 51 11.59 -7.73 -8.39
N PHE A 52 10.94 -7.20 -9.44
CA PHE A 52 11.06 -5.79 -9.81
C PHE A 52 10.67 -4.87 -8.65
N PHE A 53 9.51 -5.10 -8.03
CA PHE A 53 9.04 -4.25 -6.92
C PHE A 53 9.83 -4.46 -5.62
N GLU A 54 10.29 -5.68 -5.31
CA GLU A 54 11.20 -5.94 -4.18
C GLU A 54 12.49 -5.12 -4.32
N ARG A 55 13.11 -5.16 -5.51
CA ARG A 55 14.34 -4.43 -5.80
C ARG A 55 14.11 -2.91 -5.80
N ALA A 56 13.01 -2.44 -6.40
CA ALA A 56 12.66 -1.03 -6.43
C ALA A 56 12.42 -0.48 -5.02
N CYS A 57 11.72 -1.24 -4.16
CA CYS A 57 11.47 -0.89 -2.76
C CYS A 57 12.78 -0.77 -1.98
N ALA A 58 13.66 -1.78 -2.07
CA ALA A 58 14.95 -1.74 -1.39
C ALA A 58 15.80 -0.54 -1.83
N LEU A 59 15.87 -0.27 -3.13
CA LEU A 59 16.60 0.88 -3.67
C LEU A 59 16.01 2.20 -3.18
N SER A 60 14.68 2.35 -3.20
CA SER A 60 13.98 3.56 -2.73
C SER A 60 14.29 3.85 -1.26
N CYS A 61 14.22 2.85 -0.38
CA CYS A 61 14.56 3.03 1.04
C CYS A 61 16.01 3.45 1.24
N LEU A 62 16.94 2.86 0.50
CA LEU A 62 18.36 3.23 0.57
C LEU A 62 18.59 4.68 0.10
N MET A 63 17.88 5.12 -0.94
CA MET A 63 17.91 6.51 -1.40
C MET A 63 17.37 7.48 -0.34
N ASP A 64 16.36 7.05 0.43
CA ASP A 64 15.78 7.82 1.54
C ASP A 64 16.54 7.64 2.88
N ALA A 65 17.69 6.96 2.87
CA ALA A 65 18.48 6.63 4.07
C ALA A 65 17.70 5.88 5.17
N VAL A 66 16.69 5.10 4.77
CA VAL A 66 15.91 4.19 5.62
C VAL A 66 16.43 2.76 5.44
N ASN A 67 16.42 1.96 6.51
CA ASN A 67 16.72 0.53 6.40
C ASN A 67 15.50 -0.23 5.82
N PRO A 68 15.58 -0.79 4.59
CA PRO A 68 14.45 -1.50 3.99
C PRO A 68 14.11 -2.84 4.64
N PHE A 69 14.99 -3.36 5.50
CA PHE A 69 14.94 -4.72 6.02
C PHE A 69 14.61 -4.78 7.52
N ASN A 70 14.00 -3.73 8.07
CA ASN A 70 13.53 -3.72 9.45
C ASN A 70 12.13 -3.09 9.60
N GLN A 71 11.52 -3.27 10.78
CA GLN A 71 10.18 -2.78 11.06
C GLN A 71 9.96 -2.48 12.56
N PRO A 72 10.84 -1.72 13.24
CA PRO A 72 10.81 -1.59 14.72
C PRO A 72 9.47 -1.06 15.27
N GLY A 73 8.75 -0.23 14.50
CA GLY A 73 7.47 0.35 14.90
C GLY A 73 6.37 -0.65 15.22
N VAL A 74 6.40 -1.87 14.63
CA VAL A 74 5.35 -2.88 14.89
C VAL A 74 5.40 -3.43 16.31
N GLU A 75 6.57 -3.37 16.96
CA GLU A 75 6.71 -3.90 18.31
C GLU A 75 6.01 -3.01 19.36
N ALA A 76 5.83 -1.73 19.07
CA ALA A 76 5.17 -0.80 19.98
C ALA A 76 3.70 -1.19 20.24
N TYR A 77 2.92 -1.47 19.19
CA TYR A 77 1.52 -1.86 19.37
C TYR A 77 1.41 -3.28 19.95
N LYS A 78 2.31 -4.20 19.56
CA LYS A 78 2.34 -5.56 20.12
C LYS A 78 2.60 -5.53 21.63
N SER A 79 3.57 -4.72 22.07
CA SER A 79 3.87 -4.55 23.50
C SER A 79 2.66 -4.02 24.27
N ASN A 80 1.97 -3.00 23.72
CA ASN A 80 0.75 -2.48 24.34
C ASN A 80 -0.36 -3.53 24.38
N MET A 81 -0.57 -4.27 23.30
CA MET A 81 -1.56 -5.33 23.22
C MET A 81 -1.28 -6.44 24.24
N PHE A 82 -0.03 -6.91 24.34
CA PHE A 82 0.36 -7.91 25.33
C PHE A 82 0.12 -7.44 26.77
N ALA A 83 0.44 -6.18 27.06
CA ALA A 83 0.18 -5.60 28.36
C ALA A 83 -1.32 -5.55 28.68
N LEU A 84 -2.15 -5.05 27.75
CA LEU A 84 -3.61 -4.95 27.93
C LEU A 84 -4.30 -6.32 28.02
N LEU A 85 -3.76 -7.35 27.36
CA LEU A 85 -4.22 -8.73 27.48
C LEU A 85 -3.71 -9.43 28.74
N GLY A 86 -2.92 -8.77 29.58
CA GLY A 86 -2.44 -9.31 30.85
C GLY A 86 -1.34 -10.36 30.71
N LYS A 87 -0.51 -10.29 29.66
CA LYS A 87 0.65 -11.17 29.52
C LYS A 87 1.60 -10.98 30.72
N PRO A 88 2.03 -12.05 31.42
CA PRO A 88 2.96 -11.94 32.53
C PRO A 88 4.25 -11.22 32.14
N GLY A 89 4.75 -10.34 33.02
CA GLY A 89 5.94 -9.50 32.79
C GLY A 89 5.64 -8.13 32.14
N HIS A 90 4.38 -7.81 31.87
CA HIS A 90 3.95 -6.53 31.30
C HIS A 90 3.07 -5.69 32.25
N GLU A 91 3.07 -6.01 33.55
CA GLU A 91 2.16 -5.46 34.56
C GLU A 91 2.29 -3.93 34.69
N LYS A 92 3.53 -3.42 34.74
CA LYS A 92 3.79 -1.98 34.79
C LYS A 92 3.21 -1.26 33.56
N ARG A 93 3.47 -1.81 32.36
CA ARG A 93 2.98 -1.25 31.11
C ARG A 93 1.45 -1.28 31.02
N ARG A 94 0.82 -2.33 31.57
CA ARG A 94 -0.63 -2.46 31.64
C ARG A 94 -1.23 -1.33 32.48
N ALA A 95 -0.70 -1.10 33.67
CA ALA A 95 -1.17 -0.03 34.55
C ALA A 95 -1.04 1.36 33.90
N GLU A 96 0.08 1.63 33.22
CA GLU A 96 0.29 2.87 32.46
C GLU A 96 -0.80 3.06 31.38
N LEU A 97 -1.08 2.01 30.60
CA LEU A 97 -2.06 2.07 29.50
C LEU A 97 -3.50 2.19 30.01
N GLU A 98 -3.87 1.47 31.05
CA GLU A 98 -5.21 1.58 31.67
C GLU A 98 -5.45 2.99 32.23
N SER A 99 -4.42 3.65 32.82
CA SER A 99 -4.51 5.04 33.25
C SER A 99 -4.76 5.99 32.08
N LEU A 100 -3.99 5.85 30.99
CA LEU A 100 -4.16 6.68 29.77
C LEU A 100 -5.56 6.51 29.16
N LEU A 101 -6.09 5.29 29.16
CA LEU A 101 -7.45 5.02 28.68
C LEU A 101 -8.51 5.66 29.59
N ALA A 102 -8.35 5.59 30.90
CA ALA A 102 -9.26 6.22 31.85
C ALA A 102 -9.25 7.76 31.73
N GLU A 103 -8.09 8.38 31.54
CA GLU A 103 -7.99 9.83 31.30
C GLU A 103 -8.66 10.24 29.99
N ARG A 104 -8.48 9.44 28.92
CA ARG A 104 -9.13 9.70 27.63
C ARG A 104 -10.65 9.61 27.70
N GLN A 105 -11.19 8.72 28.54
CA GLN A 105 -12.64 8.57 28.73
C GLN A 105 -13.26 9.69 29.58
N ARG A 106 -12.44 10.45 30.31
CA ARG A 106 -12.88 11.61 31.11
C ARG A 106 -12.87 12.92 30.32
N ARG A 107 -12.26 12.93 29.12
CA ARG A 107 -12.26 14.07 28.19
C ARG A 107 -13.39 13.91 27.19
#